data_AF-A0A2Z3N7T4-F1
#
_entry.id   AF-A0A2Z3N7T4-F1
#
_cell.length_a   1.000
_cell.length_b   1.000
_cell.length_c   1.000
_cell.angle_alpha   90.00
_cell.angle_beta   90.00
_cell.angle_gamma   90.00
#
_symmetry.space_group_name_H-M   'P 1'
#
loop_
_entity.id
_entity.type
_entity.pdbx_description
1 polymer ?
#
loop_
_entity_poly.entity_id
_entity_poly.type
_entity_poly.pdbx_seq_one_letter_code
_entity_poly.pdbx_strand_id
1 'polypeptide(L)'
;MPNQFTDGWSENELNRLKEYVSQGLNNKEIAQKLGRSCRSIAVKKNRLGLTNKKPEYATFNNREWLYQKYVVEGYSTTDIAAMLGVHFATVAKWLKKHNIEARGFYEKSERHKKKIGEKSKERNFEKHNSWKGGKTYTNEGYVYVKVKDHPYANANNCVLEHRLVMEKFLGRFLEPHEVVHHLNEKKDDNRIENLFLFYSNKDHKHFHVMRKKNPNFPMLYKYDYLHKEDEAI
;
A
#
# COMPACT_ATOMS: atom_id res chain seq x y z
N MET A 1 40.69 -24.29 -51.59
CA MET A 1 39.43 -24.90 -51.12
C MET A 1 39.21 -24.46 -49.67
N PRO A 2 38.14 -23.73 -49.31
CA PRO A 2 37.92 -23.35 -47.93
C PRO A 2 37.54 -24.56 -47.08
N ASN A 3 38.14 -24.58 -45.90
CA ASN A 3 38.21 -25.65 -44.92
C ASN A 3 36.81 -26.12 -44.44
N GLN A 4 36.37 -27.31 -44.86
CA GLN A 4 35.05 -27.90 -44.54
C GLN A 4 34.97 -28.56 -43.16
N PHE A 5 35.72 -28.09 -42.16
CA PHE A 5 35.49 -28.49 -40.76
C PHE A 5 34.43 -27.57 -40.15
N THR A 6 33.16 -27.84 -40.45
CA THR A 6 32.05 -27.25 -39.70
C THR A 6 32.13 -27.76 -38.26
N ASP A 7 32.14 -26.84 -37.30
CA ASP A 7 32.07 -26.93 -35.82
C ASP A 7 31.01 -27.90 -35.22
N GLY A 8 30.66 -29.01 -35.88
CA GLY A 8 29.60 -29.95 -35.50
C GLY A 8 28.17 -29.43 -35.69
N TRP A 9 27.97 -28.37 -36.50
CA TRP A 9 26.67 -27.77 -36.82
C TRP A 9 26.36 -27.90 -38.30
N SER A 10 25.22 -28.50 -38.64
CA SER A 10 24.70 -28.58 -40.00
C SER A 10 24.08 -27.26 -40.45
N GLU A 11 24.03 -27.03 -41.77
CA GLU A 11 23.40 -25.83 -42.36
C GLU A 11 21.92 -25.70 -41.95
N ASN A 12 21.20 -26.83 -41.86
CA ASN A 12 19.82 -26.87 -41.38
C ASN A 12 19.69 -26.43 -39.90
N GLU A 13 20.62 -26.84 -39.03
CA GLU A 13 20.63 -26.38 -37.64
C GLU A 13 20.95 -24.88 -37.54
N LEU A 14 21.83 -24.35 -38.40
CA LEU A 14 22.14 -22.92 -38.45
C LEU A 14 20.94 -22.09 -38.92
N ASN A 15 20.20 -22.57 -39.93
CA ASN A 15 19.01 -21.89 -40.43
C ASN A 15 17.88 -21.87 -39.38
N ARG A 16 17.62 -23.02 -38.75
CA ARG A 16 16.66 -23.11 -37.63
C ARG A 16 17.08 -22.23 -36.44
N LEU A 17 18.37 -22.17 -36.12
CA LEU A 17 18.88 -21.29 -35.07
C LEU A 17 18.58 -19.82 -35.38
N LYS A 18 18.84 -19.36 -36.61
CA LYS A 18 18.53 -17.97 -37.03
C LYS A 18 17.03 -17.69 -36.96
N GLU A 19 16.20 -18.62 -37.41
CA GLU A 19 14.74 -18.53 -37.38
C GLU A 19 14.19 -18.46 -35.94
N TYR A 20 14.65 -19.32 -35.03
CA TYR A 20 14.19 -19.27 -33.64
C TYR A 20 14.65 -18.01 -32.92
N VAL A 21 15.82 -17.46 -33.29
CA VAL A 21 16.28 -16.18 -32.76
C VAL A 21 15.41 -15.03 -33.26
N SER A 22 15.01 -15.01 -34.54
CA SER A 22 14.10 -13.97 -35.06
C SER A 22 12.70 -14.05 -34.47
N GLN A 23 12.24 -15.27 -34.12
CA GLN A 23 10.99 -15.51 -33.37
C GLN A 23 11.08 -15.13 -31.88
N GLY A 24 12.26 -14.71 -31.38
CA GLY A 24 12.44 -14.24 -30.00
C GLY A 24 12.55 -15.35 -28.95
N LEU A 25 12.77 -16.60 -29.34
CA LEU A 25 12.89 -17.72 -28.39
C LEU A 25 14.13 -17.55 -27.51
N ASN A 26 13.99 -17.96 -26.24
CA ASN A 26 15.10 -17.94 -25.31
C ASN A 26 16.05 -19.14 -25.55
N ASN A 27 17.28 -19.04 -25.03
CA ASN A 27 18.30 -20.07 -25.29
C ASN A 27 17.90 -21.48 -24.79
N LYS A 28 16.99 -21.58 -23.80
CA LYS A 28 16.51 -22.85 -23.26
C LYS A 28 15.53 -23.52 -24.21
N GLU A 29 14.60 -22.75 -24.78
CA GLU A 29 13.65 -23.23 -25.79
C GLU A 29 14.35 -23.66 -27.08
N ILE A 30 15.33 -22.87 -27.53
CA ILE A 30 16.15 -23.19 -28.70
C ILE A 30 16.94 -24.47 -28.47
N ALA A 31 17.54 -24.62 -27.28
CA ALA A 31 18.28 -25.81 -26.89
C ALA A 31 17.41 -27.07 -26.93
N GLN A 32 16.19 -26.99 -26.41
CA GLN A 32 15.23 -28.10 -26.43
C GLN A 32 14.80 -28.46 -27.86
N LYS A 33 14.51 -27.47 -28.71
CA LYS A 33 14.08 -27.68 -30.11
C LYS A 33 15.18 -28.23 -31.01
N LEU A 34 16.44 -27.89 -30.74
CA LEU A 34 17.59 -28.36 -31.52
C LEU A 34 18.29 -29.58 -30.91
N GLY A 35 17.87 -30.05 -29.73
CA GLY A 35 18.51 -31.17 -29.04
C GLY A 35 19.95 -30.87 -28.61
N ARG A 36 20.26 -29.61 -28.28
CA ARG A 36 21.61 -29.16 -27.91
C ARG A 36 21.63 -28.58 -26.50
N SER A 37 22.82 -28.43 -25.93
CA SER A 37 22.97 -27.73 -24.64
C SER A 37 22.76 -26.22 -24.80
N CYS A 38 22.18 -25.56 -23.79
CA CYS A 38 22.04 -24.10 -23.75
C CYS A 38 23.37 -23.37 -23.99
N ARG A 39 24.48 -23.96 -23.51
CA ARG A 39 25.83 -23.41 -23.68
C ARG A 39 26.30 -23.48 -25.13
N SER A 40 26.03 -24.58 -25.84
CA SER A 40 26.33 -24.70 -27.27
C SER A 40 25.58 -23.65 -28.10
N ILE A 41 24.28 -23.48 -27.83
CA ILE A 41 23.45 -22.44 -28.46
C ILE A 41 24.03 -21.05 -28.22
N ALA A 42 24.39 -20.73 -26.96
CA ALA A 42 24.93 -19.42 -26.60
C ALA A 42 26.28 -19.13 -27.29
N VAL A 43 27.20 -20.10 -27.33
CA VAL A 43 28.49 -19.96 -28.02
C VAL A 43 28.27 -19.76 -29.53
N LYS A 44 27.37 -20.53 -30.14
CA LYS A 44 27.09 -20.42 -31.58
C LYS A 44 26.42 -19.10 -31.94
N LYS A 45 25.43 -18.64 -31.17
CA LYS A 45 24.80 -17.31 -31.33
C LYS A 45 25.83 -16.19 -31.25
N ASN A 46 26.77 -16.25 -30.30
CA ASN A 46 27.85 -15.27 -30.18
C ASN A 46 28.76 -15.27 -31.42
N ARG A 47 29.22 -16.45 -31.88
CA ARG A 47 30.07 -16.57 -33.08
C ARG A 47 29.38 -16.06 -34.35
N LEU A 48 28.06 -16.21 -34.44
CA LEU A 48 27.24 -15.74 -35.56
C LEU A 48 26.74 -14.29 -35.41
N GLY A 49 27.07 -13.60 -34.31
CA GLY A 49 26.57 -12.25 -34.04
C GLY A 49 25.05 -12.17 -33.81
N LEU A 50 24.38 -13.30 -33.54
CA LEU A 50 22.93 -13.42 -33.31
C LEU A 50 22.53 -13.17 -31.85
N THR A 51 23.37 -12.44 -31.10
CA THR A 51 22.99 -12.00 -29.76
C THR A 51 22.15 -10.74 -29.85
N ASN A 52 21.28 -10.55 -28.85
CA ASN A 52 20.54 -9.30 -28.72
C ASN A 52 21.54 -8.15 -28.81
N LYS A 53 21.31 -7.21 -29.74
CA LYS A 53 22.07 -5.97 -29.80
C LYS A 53 22.04 -5.39 -28.40
N LYS A 54 23.22 -5.32 -27.83
CA LYS A 54 23.51 -4.58 -26.63
C LYS A 54 22.89 -3.17 -26.82
N PRO A 55 21.91 -2.73 -25.99
CA PRO A 55 21.29 -1.41 -26.15
C PRO A 55 22.37 -0.35 -26.20
N GLU A 56 22.35 0.51 -27.21
CA GLU A 56 23.45 1.43 -27.56
C GLU A 56 24.14 2.02 -26.31
N TYR A 57 25.33 1.47 -25.98
CA TYR A 57 26.00 1.61 -24.67
C TYR A 57 26.59 3.02 -24.43
N ALA A 58 26.31 3.98 -25.31
CA ALA A 58 27.01 5.25 -25.40
C ALA A 58 26.62 6.25 -24.31
N THR A 59 25.46 6.11 -23.66
CA THR A 59 24.93 7.16 -22.74
C THR A 59 25.22 6.93 -21.26
N PHE A 60 25.35 5.69 -20.77
CA PHE A 60 25.45 5.39 -19.31
C PHE A 60 26.86 5.06 -18.79
N ASN A 61 27.85 4.84 -19.68
CA ASN A 61 29.27 4.85 -19.29
C ASN A 61 29.82 6.29 -19.20
N ASN A 62 28.99 7.29 -19.54
CA ASN A 62 29.35 8.68 -19.36
C ASN A 62 29.11 9.05 -17.89
N ARG A 63 30.21 9.13 -17.13
CA ARG A 63 30.22 9.56 -15.73
C ARG A 63 29.50 10.89 -15.53
N GLU A 64 29.71 11.84 -16.43
CA GLU A 64 29.19 13.22 -16.31
C GLU A 64 27.67 13.24 -16.41
N TRP A 65 27.14 12.53 -17.43
CA TRP A 65 25.70 12.40 -17.59
C TRP A 65 25.05 11.72 -16.37
N LEU A 66 25.69 10.66 -15.86
CA LEU A 66 25.19 9.92 -14.71
C LEU A 66 25.21 10.77 -13.42
N TYR A 67 26.26 11.57 -13.22
CA TYR A 67 26.36 12.53 -12.12
C TYR A 67 25.29 13.62 -12.22
N GLN A 68 25.15 14.22 -13.40
CA GLN A 68 24.15 15.25 -13.67
C GLN A 68 22.73 14.74 -13.38
N LYS A 69 22.37 13.53 -13.85
CA LYS A 69 21.03 12.98 -13.60
C LYS A 69 20.81 12.55 -12.15
N TYR A 70 21.79 11.87 -11.55
CA TYR A 70 21.61 11.26 -10.22
C TYR A 70 21.77 12.27 -9.08
N VAL A 71 22.83 13.07 -9.13
CA VAL A 71 23.26 13.99 -8.07
C VAL A 71 22.59 15.35 -8.26
N VAL A 72 22.77 15.99 -9.43
CA VAL A 72 22.31 17.36 -9.67
C VAL A 72 20.78 17.41 -9.85
N GLU A 73 20.24 16.59 -10.75
CA GLU A 73 18.80 16.57 -11.05
C GLU A 73 17.99 15.66 -10.11
N GLY A 74 18.68 14.87 -9.27
CA GLY A 74 18.05 14.07 -8.22
C GLY A 74 17.24 12.87 -8.69
N TYR A 75 17.43 12.34 -9.91
CA TYR A 75 16.71 11.15 -10.35
C TYR A 75 17.15 9.90 -9.57
N SER A 76 16.22 8.99 -9.26
CA SER A 76 16.56 7.70 -8.65
C SER A 76 17.20 6.75 -9.68
N THR A 77 17.86 5.70 -9.20
CA THR A 77 18.36 4.60 -10.05
C THR A 77 17.24 3.96 -10.86
N THR A 78 16.03 3.88 -10.29
CA THR A 78 14.84 3.37 -10.96
C THR A 78 14.32 4.30 -12.06
N ASP A 79 14.33 5.62 -11.83
CA ASP A 79 13.92 6.59 -12.84
C ASP A 79 14.92 6.60 -14.01
N ILE A 80 16.23 6.61 -13.72
CA ILE A 80 17.28 6.54 -14.74
C ILE A 80 17.19 5.23 -15.53
N ALA A 81 16.92 4.11 -14.85
CA ALA A 81 16.73 2.82 -15.49
C ALA A 81 15.54 2.81 -16.45
N ALA A 82 14.41 3.39 -16.05
CA ALA A 82 13.23 3.51 -16.90
C ALA A 82 13.50 4.36 -18.15
N MET A 83 14.22 5.48 -18.02
CA MET A 83 14.60 6.31 -19.18
C MET A 83 15.47 5.58 -20.18
N LEU A 84 16.37 4.72 -19.68
CA LEU A 84 17.34 4.00 -20.47
C LEU A 84 16.84 2.63 -20.94
N GLY A 85 15.66 2.19 -20.50
CA GLY A 85 15.14 0.85 -20.78
C GLY A 85 16.00 -0.28 -20.20
N VAL A 86 16.70 -0.04 -19.09
CA VAL A 86 17.55 -1.04 -18.42
C VAL A 86 17.03 -1.38 -17.03
N HIS A 87 17.59 -2.43 -16.42
CA HIS A 87 17.30 -2.77 -15.03
C HIS A 87 18.00 -1.80 -14.06
N PHE A 88 17.36 -1.41 -12.96
CA PHE A 88 17.91 -0.45 -11.97
C PHE A 88 19.27 -0.88 -11.39
N ALA A 89 19.49 -2.18 -11.23
CA ALA A 89 20.77 -2.73 -10.75
C ALA A 89 21.92 -2.41 -11.72
N THR A 90 21.62 -2.29 -13.02
CA THR A 90 22.60 -1.88 -14.03
C THR A 90 23.07 -0.45 -13.77
N VAL A 91 22.15 0.48 -13.46
CA VAL A 91 22.48 1.86 -13.12
C VAL A 91 23.31 1.92 -11.82
N ALA A 92 22.91 1.17 -10.79
CA ALA A 92 23.65 1.10 -9.52
C ALA A 92 25.09 0.58 -9.72
N LYS A 93 25.28 -0.42 -10.59
CA LYS A 93 26.61 -0.92 -10.97
C LYS A 93 27.48 0.17 -11.60
N TRP A 94 26.92 1.00 -12.48
CA TRP A 94 27.65 2.09 -13.13
C TRP A 94 27.97 3.25 -12.20
N LEU A 95 27.07 3.61 -11.28
CA LEU A 95 27.36 4.57 -10.20
C LEU A 95 28.59 4.14 -9.40
N LYS A 96 28.62 2.87 -8.97
CA LYS A 96 29.77 2.28 -8.26
C LYS A 96 31.03 2.31 -9.11
N LYS A 97 30.94 1.94 -10.40
CA LYS A 97 32.10 1.91 -11.30
C LYS A 97 32.70 3.29 -11.57
N HIS A 98 31.89 4.34 -11.53
CA HIS A 98 32.32 5.73 -11.72
C HIS A 98 32.65 6.47 -10.42
N ASN A 99 32.69 5.75 -9.28
CA ASN A 99 32.89 6.30 -7.95
C ASN A 99 31.91 7.45 -7.62
N ILE A 100 30.65 7.27 -8.00
CA ILE A 100 29.55 8.15 -7.60
C ILE A 100 28.88 7.50 -6.39
N GLU A 101 28.89 8.20 -5.26
CA GLU A 101 28.28 7.72 -4.03
C GLU A 101 26.79 7.49 -4.22
N ALA A 102 26.33 6.28 -3.89
CA ALA A 102 24.93 5.95 -3.93
C ALA A 102 24.26 6.50 -2.66
N ARG A 103 23.15 7.21 -2.83
CA ARG A 103 22.26 7.61 -1.74
C ARG A 103 21.88 6.40 -0.88
N GLY A 104 21.83 6.61 0.43
CA GLY A 104 21.42 5.59 1.39
C GLY A 104 19.99 5.09 1.14
N PHE A 105 19.66 3.92 1.69
CA PHE A 105 18.36 3.28 1.50
C PHE A 105 17.18 4.19 1.89
N TYR A 106 17.35 5.00 2.95
CA TYR A 106 16.33 5.92 3.45
C TYR A 106 16.42 7.32 2.82
N GLU A 107 17.47 7.60 2.05
CA GLU A 107 17.75 8.92 1.48
C GLU A 107 17.07 9.09 0.12
N LYS A 108 16.06 9.94 0.10
CA LYS A 108 15.29 10.29 -1.10
C LYS A 108 15.63 11.71 -1.53
N SER A 109 15.86 11.93 -2.82
CA SER A 109 15.98 13.28 -3.37
C SER A 109 14.68 14.06 -3.20
N GLU A 110 14.76 15.39 -3.18
CA GLU A 110 13.58 16.26 -3.15
C GLU A 110 12.61 15.95 -4.30
N ARG A 111 13.15 15.66 -5.48
CA ARG A 111 12.37 15.19 -6.63
C ARG A 111 11.57 13.92 -6.32
N HIS A 112 12.23 12.92 -5.72
CA HIS A 112 11.58 11.66 -5.38
C HIS A 112 10.53 11.84 -4.28
N LYS A 113 10.80 12.71 -3.28
CA LYS A 113 9.82 13.07 -2.23
C LYS A 113 8.57 13.71 -2.85
N LYS A 114 8.75 14.69 -3.76
CA LYS A 114 7.65 15.35 -4.48
C LYS A 114 6.80 14.36 -5.26
N LYS A 115 7.42 13.46 -6.03
CA LYS A 115 6.74 12.41 -6.81
C LYS A 115 5.91 11.46 -5.93
N ILE A 116 6.42 11.06 -4.76
CA ILE A 116 5.66 10.25 -3.79
C ILE A 116 4.45 11.05 -3.27
N GLY A 117 4.66 12.32 -2.90
CA GLY A 117 3.60 13.19 -2.38
C GLY A 117 2.47 13.40 -3.40
N GLU A 118 2.80 13.69 -4.66
CA GLU A 118 1.84 13.85 -5.76
C GLU A 118 1.02 12.58 -5.98
N LYS A 119 1.69 11.42 -6.12
CA LYS A 119 1.00 10.12 -6.21
C LYS A 119 0.12 9.81 -5.02
N SER A 120 0.46 10.29 -3.81
CA SER A 120 -0.38 10.09 -2.62
C SER A 120 -1.66 10.91 -2.68
N LYS A 121 -1.64 12.10 -3.28
CA LYS A 121 -2.83 12.96 -3.44
C LYS A 121 -3.81 12.38 -4.46
N GLU A 122 -3.31 11.67 -5.47
CA GLU A 122 -4.12 10.99 -6.49
C GLU A 122 -4.80 9.70 -5.99
N ARG A 123 -4.44 9.20 -4.80
CA ARG A 123 -5.09 8.02 -4.23
C ARG A 123 -6.51 8.36 -3.82
N ASN A 124 -7.47 7.91 -4.62
CA ASN A 124 -8.86 7.90 -4.23
C ASN A 124 -9.13 6.70 -3.31
N PHE A 125 -9.17 6.96 -2.00
CA PHE A 125 -9.43 5.92 -1.00
C PHE A 125 -10.83 5.30 -1.15
N GLU A 126 -11.81 6.02 -1.70
CA GLU A 126 -13.18 5.55 -1.87
C GLU A 126 -13.29 4.41 -2.89
N LYS A 127 -12.35 4.34 -3.85
CA LYS A 127 -12.28 3.27 -4.85
C LYS A 127 -11.53 2.02 -4.38
N HIS A 128 -10.97 2.01 -3.18
CA HIS A 128 -10.26 0.86 -2.65
C HIS A 128 -11.26 -0.17 -2.11
N ASN A 129 -11.19 -1.44 -2.52
CA ASN A 129 -12.19 -2.47 -2.14
C ASN A 129 -12.35 -2.68 -0.62
N SER A 130 -11.36 -2.30 0.18
CA SER A 130 -11.44 -2.36 1.65
C SER A 130 -11.97 -1.07 2.29
N TRP A 131 -12.29 -0.04 1.51
CA TRP A 131 -12.85 1.21 2.00
C TRP A 131 -14.32 1.05 2.34
N LYS A 132 -14.62 1.04 3.64
CA LYS A 132 -15.98 0.91 4.17
C LYS A 132 -16.58 2.27 4.53
N GLY A 133 -16.45 3.25 3.63
CA GLY A 133 -16.97 4.61 3.85
C GLY A 133 -16.30 5.35 5.02
N GLY A 134 -15.02 5.07 5.28
CA GLY A 134 -14.29 5.63 6.43
C GLY A 134 -14.65 4.99 7.78
N LYS A 135 -15.34 3.84 7.78
CA LYS A 135 -15.63 3.06 8.99
C LYS A 135 -14.53 2.06 9.32
N THR A 136 -14.15 2.00 10.59
CA THR A 136 -13.22 1.02 11.15
C THR A 136 -13.92 0.21 12.23
N TYR A 137 -13.83 -1.11 12.12
CA TYR A 137 -14.42 -2.05 13.06
C TYR A 137 -13.34 -2.56 14.01
N THR A 138 -13.59 -2.52 15.31
CA THR A 138 -12.68 -3.10 16.31
C THR A 138 -13.03 -4.56 16.58
N ASN A 139 -12.05 -5.33 17.06
CA ASN A 139 -12.29 -6.71 17.52
C ASN A 139 -13.29 -6.77 18.69
N GLU A 140 -13.47 -5.66 19.40
CA GLU A 140 -14.44 -5.54 20.51
C GLU A 140 -15.87 -5.27 20.04
N GLY A 141 -16.10 -5.10 18.73
CA GLY A 141 -17.42 -4.86 18.12
C GLY A 141 -17.80 -3.38 17.94
N TYR A 142 -16.90 -2.44 18.23
CA TYR A 142 -17.18 -1.02 18.04
C TYR A 142 -16.94 -0.57 16.60
N VAL A 143 -17.77 0.36 16.13
CA VAL A 143 -17.61 1.01 14.83
C VAL A 143 -17.14 2.46 15.02
N TYR A 144 -15.98 2.77 14.49
CA TYR A 144 -15.44 4.13 14.41
C TYR A 144 -15.71 4.72 13.04
N VAL A 145 -16.13 5.98 12.98
CA VAL A 145 -16.35 6.75 11.76
C VAL A 145 -15.35 7.90 11.74
N LYS A 146 -14.65 8.07 10.61
CA LYS A 146 -13.72 9.18 10.42
C LYS A 146 -14.48 10.49 10.17
N VAL A 147 -14.32 11.47 11.05
CA VAL A 147 -14.97 12.78 10.99
C VAL A 147 -13.91 13.85 11.17
N LYS A 148 -13.72 14.71 10.15
CA LYS A 148 -12.62 15.67 10.11
C LYS A 148 -12.73 16.77 11.17
N ASP A 149 -13.95 17.22 11.46
CA ASP A 149 -14.21 18.43 12.26
C ASP A 149 -15.14 18.13 13.45
N HIS A 150 -14.81 17.12 14.27
CA HIS A 150 -15.58 16.79 15.46
C HIS A 150 -14.82 17.15 16.74
N PRO A 151 -15.40 17.95 17.66
CA PRO A 151 -14.69 18.51 18.82
C PRO A 151 -14.13 17.45 19.76
N TYR A 152 -14.80 16.30 19.86
CA TYR A 152 -14.40 15.17 20.71
C TYR A 152 -13.91 13.95 19.91
N ALA A 153 -13.36 14.18 18.71
CA ALA A 153 -12.74 13.08 17.96
C ALA A 153 -11.46 12.59 18.65
N ASN A 154 -11.13 11.31 18.44
CA ASN A 154 -9.86 10.76 18.90
C ASN A 154 -8.66 11.27 18.07
N ALA A 155 -7.43 10.88 18.44
CA ALA A 155 -6.19 11.27 17.74
C ALA A 155 -6.15 10.94 16.23
N ASN A 156 -7.03 10.04 15.75
CA ASN A 156 -7.15 9.67 14.35
C ASN A 156 -8.29 10.41 13.61
N ASN A 157 -8.88 11.44 14.24
CA ASN A 157 -10.09 12.13 13.79
C ASN A 157 -11.26 11.15 13.57
N CYS A 158 -11.45 10.22 14.51
CA CYS A 158 -12.55 9.27 14.47
C CYS A 158 -13.43 9.38 15.72
N VAL A 159 -14.72 9.10 15.55
CA VAL A 159 -15.74 9.09 16.62
C VAL A 159 -16.49 7.77 16.55
N LEU A 160 -16.99 7.28 17.69
CA LEU A 160 -17.84 6.09 17.73
C LEU A 160 -19.18 6.34 17.03
N GLU A 161 -19.62 5.40 16.20
CA GLU A 161 -20.84 5.56 15.38
C GLU A 161 -22.09 5.75 16.23
N HIS A 162 -22.27 4.98 17.31
CA HIS A 162 -23.40 5.15 18.22
C HIS A 162 -23.43 6.54 18.87
N ARG A 163 -22.27 7.17 19.11
CA ARG A 163 -22.19 8.53 19.64
C ARG A 163 -22.74 9.51 18.61
N LEU A 164 -22.29 9.41 17.35
CA LEU A 164 -22.76 10.27 16.26
C LEU A 164 -24.27 10.11 16.01
N VAL A 165 -24.81 8.89 16.10
CA VAL A 165 -26.25 8.66 15.96
C VAL A 165 -27.03 9.36 17.07
N MET A 166 -26.58 9.25 18.32
CA MET A 166 -27.22 9.92 19.46
C MET A 166 -27.09 11.45 19.38
N GLU A 167 -25.94 11.97 18.98
CA GLU A 167 -25.70 13.41 18.77
C GLU A 167 -26.64 13.98 17.70
N LYS A 168 -26.78 13.25 16.58
CA LYS A 168 -27.72 13.62 15.51
C LYS A 168 -29.17 13.64 16.00
N PHE A 169 -29.55 12.68 16.84
CA PHE A 169 -30.89 12.62 17.42
C PHE A 169 -31.16 13.76 18.41
N LEU A 170 -30.16 14.15 19.20
CA LEU A 170 -30.27 15.25 20.16
C LEU A 170 -30.11 16.65 19.53
N GLY A 171 -29.48 16.73 18.36
CA GLY A 171 -29.15 18.00 17.71
C GLY A 171 -28.00 18.77 18.38
N ARG A 172 -27.23 18.12 19.28
CA ARG A 172 -26.04 18.68 19.93
C ARG A 172 -24.94 17.64 20.06
N PHE A 173 -23.69 18.08 20.24
CA PHE A 173 -22.62 17.17 20.63
C PHE A 173 -22.87 16.60 22.04
N LEU A 174 -22.47 15.35 22.23
CA LEU A 174 -22.47 14.76 23.56
C LEU A 174 -21.27 15.31 24.33
N GLU A 175 -21.45 15.49 25.62
CA GLU A 175 -20.38 15.87 26.53
C GLU A 175 -19.41 14.70 26.75
N PRO A 176 -18.16 14.94 27.17
CA PRO A 176 -17.19 13.88 27.43
C PRO A 176 -17.63 12.88 28.50
N HIS A 177 -18.48 13.30 29.44
CA HIS A 177 -18.96 12.43 30.53
C HIS A 177 -20.17 11.57 30.14
N GLU A 178 -20.91 11.95 29.10
CA GLU A 178 -22.10 11.22 28.64
C GLU A 178 -21.71 9.91 27.95
N VAL A 179 -22.40 8.81 28.29
CA VAL A 179 -22.09 7.46 27.83
C VAL A 179 -23.29 6.83 27.12
N VAL A 180 -23.11 6.40 25.87
CA VAL A 180 -24.14 5.68 25.12
C VAL A 180 -24.04 4.17 25.40
N HIS A 181 -25.19 3.54 25.61
CA HIS A 181 -25.32 2.12 25.89
C HIS A 181 -26.27 1.46 24.88
N HIS A 182 -25.88 0.28 24.39
CA HIS A 182 -26.71 -0.56 23.52
C HIS A 182 -27.62 -1.47 24.34
N LEU A 183 -28.94 -1.34 24.17
CA LEU A 183 -29.96 -2.08 24.93
C LEU A 183 -29.87 -3.60 24.73
N ASN A 184 -29.59 -4.03 23.49
CA ASN A 184 -29.45 -5.43 23.11
C ASN A 184 -28.02 -5.98 23.28
N GLU A 185 -27.10 -5.18 23.84
CA GLU A 185 -25.68 -5.51 24.03
C GLU A 185 -24.88 -5.77 22.73
N LYS A 186 -25.48 -5.52 21.56
CA LYS A 186 -24.82 -5.60 20.25
C LYS A 186 -24.27 -4.22 19.86
N LYS A 187 -22.95 -4.08 19.96
CA LYS A 187 -22.23 -2.81 19.78
C LYS A 187 -22.23 -2.24 18.36
N ASP A 188 -22.59 -3.06 17.38
CA ASP A 188 -22.71 -2.70 15.97
C ASP A 188 -24.16 -2.35 15.58
N ASP A 189 -25.15 -2.63 16.43
CA ASP A 189 -26.55 -2.24 16.22
C ASP A 189 -26.78 -0.80 16.70
N ASN A 190 -26.38 0.16 15.87
CA ASN A 190 -26.41 1.59 16.18
C ASN A 190 -27.75 2.27 15.83
N ARG A 191 -28.87 1.52 15.77
CA ARG A 191 -30.19 2.12 15.56
C ARG A 191 -30.61 2.92 16.79
N ILE A 192 -31.21 4.09 16.61
CA ILE A 192 -31.48 5.02 17.72
C ILE A 192 -32.36 4.39 18.80
N GLU A 193 -33.32 3.54 18.41
CA GLU A 193 -34.20 2.81 19.33
C GLU A 193 -33.46 1.76 20.20
N ASN A 194 -32.25 1.35 19.80
CA ASN A 194 -31.39 0.43 20.53
C ASN A 194 -30.34 1.16 21.39
N LEU A 195 -30.31 2.49 21.38
CA LEU A 195 -29.34 3.29 22.12
C LEU A 195 -30.00 3.99 23.31
N PHE A 196 -29.27 4.02 24.43
CA PHE A 196 -29.65 4.73 25.63
C PHE A 196 -28.49 5.61 26.11
N LEU A 197 -28.79 6.82 26.57
CA LEU A 197 -27.77 7.77 27.04
C LEU A 197 -27.76 7.84 28.56
N PHE A 198 -26.61 7.53 29.14
CA PHE A 198 -26.31 7.79 30.55
C PHE A 198 -25.62 9.14 30.71
N TYR A 199 -25.95 9.85 31.78
CA TYR A 199 -25.31 11.13 32.12
C TYR A 199 -23.82 10.95 32.42
N SER A 200 -23.47 9.89 33.16
CA SER A 200 -22.09 9.59 33.52
C SER A 200 -21.74 8.11 33.35
N ASN A 201 -20.43 7.84 33.26
CA ASN A 201 -19.91 6.48 33.32
C ASN A 201 -20.21 5.79 34.67
N LYS A 202 -20.47 6.55 35.75
CA LYS A 202 -20.87 6.00 37.05
C LYS A 202 -22.27 5.38 36.96
N ASP A 203 -23.21 6.07 36.32
CA ASP A 203 -24.58 5.60 36.14
C ASP A 203 -24.62 4.37 35.23
N HIS A 204 -23.84 4.38 34.15
CA HIS A 204 -23.70 3.23 33.27
C HIS A 204 -23.20 1.98 34.01
N LYS A 205 -22.15 2.12 34.83
CA LYS A 205 -21.63 1.03 35.66
C LYS A 205 -22.65 0.57 36.70
N HIS A 206 -23.34 1.50 37.34
CA HIS A 206 -24.38 1.18 38.34
C HIS A 206 -25.50 0.36 37.71
N PHE A 207 -25.96 0.73 36.52
CA PHE A 207 -26.94 -0.04 35.76
C PHE A 207 -26.49 -1.48 35.52
N HIS A 208 -25.24 -1.71 35.09
CA HIS A 208 -24.71 -3.06 34.91
C HIS A 208 -24.68 -3.87 36.20
N VAL A 209 -24.33 -3.23 37.33
CA VAL A 209 -24.35 -3.89 38.65
C VAL A 209 -25.78 -4.27 39.03
N MET A 210 -26.75 -3.40 38.79
CA MET A 210 -28.14 -3.65 39.14
C MET A 210 -28.80 -4.69 38.23
N ARG A 211 -28.55 -4.67 36.91
CA ARG A 211 -29.03 -5.72 35.99
C ARG A 211 -28.52 -7.12 36.36
N LYS A 212 -27.27 -7.23 36.83
CA LYS A 212 -26.72 -8.52 37.31
C LYS A 212 -27.45 -9.05 38.53
N LYS A 213 -27.92 -8.16 39.43
CA LYS A 213 -28.67 -8.54 40.64
C LYS A 213 -30.15 -8.79 40.34
N ASN A 214 -30.71 -8.03 39.41
CA ASN A 214 -32.11 -8.13 38.98
C ASN A 214 -32.17 -8.00 37.44
N PRO A 215 -32.36 -9.10 36.69
CA PRO A 215 -32.41 -9.07 35.23
C PRO A 215 -33.49 -8.12 34.65
N ASN A 216 -34.55 -7.90 35.42
CA ASN A 216 -35.67 -7.01 35.10
C ASN A 216 -35.49 -5.59 35.66
N PHE A 217 -34.28 -5.22 36.10
CA PHE A 217 -34.01 -3.87 36.57
C PHE A 217 -34.36 -2.85 35.47
N PRO A 218 -35.28 -1.90 35.76
CA PRO A 218 -35.79 -1.01 34.74
C PRO A 218 -34.72 -0.02 34.27
N MET A 219 -34.74 0.28 32.97
CA MET A 219 -34.09 1.46 32.44
C MET A 219 -34.94 2.68 32.81
N LEU A 220 -34.67 3.32 33.96
CA LEU A 220 -35.35 4.57 34.29
C LEU A 220 -34.84 5.70 33.39
N TYR A 221 -35.77 6.56 32.98
CA TYR A 221 -35.56 7.56 31.92
C TYR A 221 -34.69 8.74 32.36
N LYS A 222 -33.87 9.18 31.41
CA LYS A 222 -33.14 10.46 31.21
C LYS A 222 -32.98 11.37 32.45
N TYR A 223 -31.72 11.49 32.87
CA TYR A 223 -31.11 12.54 33.70
C TYR A 223 -30.79 12.28 35.16
N ASP A 224 -31.34 11.31 35.89
CA ASP A 224 -30.86 11.14 37.26
C ASP A 224 -31.18 9.82 37.95
N TYR A 225 -30.14 9.05 38.25
CA TYR A 225 -30.21 8.05 39.31
C TYR A 225 -29.55 8.52 40.61
N LEU A 226 -28.72 9.57 40.58
CA LEU A 226 -27.90 10.01 41.71
C LEU A 226 -28.00 11.50 42.07
N HIS A 227 -28.66 12.36 41.29
CA HIS A 227 -28.84 13.79 41.59
C HIS A 227 -30.30 14.23 41.75
N LYS A 228 -31.18 13.34 42.23
CA LYS A 228 -32.57 13.69 42.60
C LYS A 228 -32.70 14.64 43.82
N GLU A 229 -31.62 15.23 44.31
CA GLU A 229 -31.61 16.13 45.47
C GLU A 229 -30.86 17.42 45.15
N ASP A 230 -31.37 18.24 44.22
CA ASP A 230 -30.95 19.66 44.10
C ASP A 230 -32.08 20.59 43.60
N GLU A 231 -33.34 20.11 43.54
CA GLU A 231 -34.51 20.96 43.28
C GLU A 231 -35.59 20.71 44.35
N ALA A 232 -35.32 21.17 45.56
CA ALA A 232 -36.33 21.47 46.57
C ALA A 232 -36.09 22.91 47.03
N ILE A 233 -36.77 23.85 46.36
CA ILE A 233 -37.04 25.20 46.88
C ILE A 233 -38.43 25.16 47.52
#